data_AF-A0A949GCF3-F1
#
_entry.id   AF-A0A949GCF3-F1
#
_cell.length_a   1.000
_cell.length_b   1.000
_cell.length_c   1.000
_cell.angle_alpha   90.00
_cell.angle_beta   90.00
_cell.angle_gamma   90.00
#
_symmetry.space_group_name_H-M   'P 1'
#
loop_
_entity.id
_entity.type
_entity.pdbx_description
1 polymer ?
#
loop_
_entity_poly.entity_id
_entity_poly.type
_entity_poly.pdbx_seq_one_letter_code
_entity_poly.pdbx_strand_id
1 'polypeptide(L)'
;MSNNQNPYANAAGRYGKVAKETTSQRELEGQLLIKAANEIQRLHDRWDEATPEDIDNILTYNRKLWMLFFDTAIENPDERPVDLRNNIVNLCNFIFKRSLNILSEPSKEKLSVLIDINRQVAAGLMQKQAGGLPSAHGKDESKPKSGTTTSA
;
A
#
# COMPACT_ATOMS: atom_id res chain seq x y z
N MET A 1 14.65 -26.44 39.08
CA MET A 1 14.79 -25.24 38.23
C MET A 1 13.79 -25.39 37.10
N SER A 2 12.65 -24.69 37.15
CA SER A 2 11.63 -24.76 36.09
C SER A 2 11.57 -23.41 35.38
N ASN A 3 12.16 -23.35 34.19
CA ASN A 3 12.13 -22.18 33.32
C ASN A 3 10.77 -22.13 32.61
N ASN A 4 9.83 -21.35 33.14
CA ASN A 4 8.53 -21.13 32.53
C ASN A 4 8.67 -20.10 31.40
N GLN A 5 9.14 -20.54 30.22
CA GLN A 5 9.13 -19.71 29.02
C GLN A 5 7.68 -19.52 28.56
N ASN A 6 7.14 -18.34 28.83
CA ASN A 6 5.81 -17.92 28.44
C ASN A 6 5.70 -17.80 26.90
N PRO A 7 4.95 -18.69 26.20
CA PRO A 7 4.86 -18.69 24.74
C PRO A 7 4.17 -17.44 24.16
N TYR A 8 3.38 -16.72 24.96
CA TYR A 8 2.69 -15.49 24.56
C TYR A 8 3.65 -14.30 24.39
N ALA A 9 4.77 -14.28 25.13
CA ALA A 9 5.79 -13.24 25.01
C ALA A 9 6.57 -13.34 23.67
N ASN A 10 6.80 -14.57 23.19
CA ASN A 10 7.45 -14.82 21.90
C ASN A 10 6.55 -14.48 20.71
N ALA A 11 5.23 -14.68 20.83
CA ALA A 11 4.28 -14.28 19.80
C ALA A 11 4.19 -12.75 19.67
N ALA A 12 4.01 -12.02 20.79
CA ALA A 12 3.93 -10.56 20.80
C ALA A 12 5.20 -9.89 20.22
N GLY A 13 6.38 -10.42 20.51
CA GLY A 13 7.65 -9.94 19.95
C GLY A 13 7.79 -10.16 18.44
N ARG A 14 7.21 -11.25 17.89
CA ARG A 14 7.20 -11.52 16.45
C ARG A 14 6.24 -10.62 15.69
N TYR A 15 5.03 -10.39 16.23
CA TYR A 15 4.10 -9.41 15.66
C TYR A 15 4.69 -8.00 15.63
N GLY A 16 5.37 -7.57 16.70
CA GLY A 16 6.02 -6.26 16.76
C GLY A 16 7.15 -6.08 15.73
N LYS A 17 7.94 -7.14 15.47
CA LYS A 17 8.99 -7.11 14.44
C LYS A 17 8.42 -7.05 13.02
N VAL A 18 7.48 -7.94 12.70
CA VAL A 18 6.83 -7.97 11.38
C VAL A 18 6.10 -6.65 11.10
N ALA A 19 5.35 -6.12 12.06
CA ALA A 19 4.66 -4.84 11.90
C ALA A 19 5.62 -3.67 11.63
N LYS A 20 6.79 -3.66 12.29
CA LYS A 20 7.82 -2.64 12.07
C LYS A 20 8.47 -2.76 10.68
N GLU A 21 8.79 -3.99 10.28
CA GLU A 21 9.35 -4.27 8.95
C GLU A 21 8.36 -3.88 7.84
N THR A 22 7.09 -4.27 7.92
CA THR A 22 6.05 -3.87 6.96
C THR A 22 5.84 -2.36 6.92
N THR A 23 5.87 -1.67 8.07
CA THR A 23 5.76 -0.21 8.11
C THR A 23 6.95 0.43 7.38
N SER A 24 8.17 -0.06 7.63
CA SER A 24 9.37 0.46 6.96
C SER A 24 9.36 0.23 5.45
N GLN A 25 8.81 -0.89 5.00
CA GLN A 25 8.64 -1.19 3.57
C GLN A 25 7.64 -0.24 2.91
N ARG A 26 6.46 -0.03 3.51
CA ARG A 26 5.44 0.88 2.96
C ARG A 26 5.92 2.33 2.88
N GLU A 27 6.68 2.77 3.88
CA GLU A 27 7.27 4.10 3.86
C GLU A 27 8.30 4.26 2.73
N LEU A 28 9.15 3.25 2.53
CA LEU A 28 10.10 3.23 1.40
C LEU A 28 9.39 3.26 0.04
N GLU A 29 8.37 2.42 -0.14
CA GLU A 29 7.54 2.38 -1.35
C GLU A 29 6.89 3.75 -1.62
N GLY A 30 6.36 4.41 -0.58
CA GLY A 30 5.81 5.75 -0.67
C GLY A 30 6.85 6.79 -1.12
N GLN A 31 8.06 6.75 -0.56
CA GLN A 31 9.14 7.66 -0.97
C GLN A 31 9.54 7.46 -2.44
N LEU A 32 9.59 6.22 -2.93
CA LEU A 32 9.87 5.91 -4.33
C LEU A 32 8.79 6.48 -5.27
N LEU A 33 7.51 6.40 -4.88
CA LEU A 33 6.42 7.00 -5.63
C LEU A 33 6.49 8.54 -5.65
N ILE A 34 6.85 9.18 -4.54
CA ILE A 34 7.11 10.63 -4.51
C ILE A 34 8.26 11.01 -5.44
N LYS A 35 9.35 10.24 -5.43
CA LYS A 35 10.46 10.46 -6.35
C LYS A 35 9.99 10.36 -7.81
N ALA A 36 9.25 9.31 -8.17
CA ALA A 36 8.70 9.15 -9.51
C ALA A 36 7.78 10.31 -9.90
N ALA A 37 6.88 10.76 -8.99
CA ALA A 37 6.03 11.92 -9.22
C ALA A 37 6.85 13.20 -9.49
N ASN A 38 7.94 13.40 -8.77
CA ASN A 38 8.82 14.56 -8.95
C ASN A 38 9.61 14.52 -10.27
N GLU A 39 10.06 13.33 -10.71
CA GLU A 39 10.69 13.19 -12.04
C GLU A 39 9.68 13.50 -13.16
N ILE A 40 8.46 12.97 -13.07
CA ILE A 40 7.42 13.24 -14.06
C ILE A 40 7.00 14.72 -14.03
N GLN A 41 6.93 15.34 -12.84
CA GLN A 41 6.67 16.78 -12.72
C GLN A 41 7.77 17.61 -13.40
N ARG A 42 9.04 17.27 -13.19
CA ARG A 42 10.15 17.96 -13.87
C ARG A 42 10.05 17.82 -15.39
N LEU A 43 9.72 16.63 -15.89
CA LEU A 43 9.47 16.41 -17.31
C LEU A 43 8.31 17.25 -17.82
N HIS A 44 7.21 17.32 -17.07
CA HIS A 44 6.06 18.14 -17.40
C HIS A 44 6.40 19.64 -17.45
N ASP A 45 7.18 20.12 -16.49
CA ASP A 45 7.53 21.54 -16.39
C ASP A 45 8.53 21.97 -17.47
N ARG A 46 9.44 21.07 -17.87
CA ARG A 46 10.45 21.28 -18.92
C ARG A 46 10.11 20.54 -20.23
N TRP A 47 8.82 20.39 -20.52
CA TRP A 47 8.35 19.57 -21.64
C TRP A 47 8.95 19.98 -22.98
N ASP A 48 9.05 21.28 -23.25
CA ASP A 48 9.57 21.81 -24.52
C ASP A 48 11.08 21.58 -24.69
N GLU A 49 11.79 21.22 -23.63
CA GLU A 49 13.22 20.91 -23.62
C GLU A 49 13.48 19.39 -23.64
N ALA A 50 12.46 18.57 -23.43
CA ALA A 50 12.60 17.13 -23.26
C ALA A 50 12.78 16.41 -24.60
N THR A 51 13.75 15.50 -24.64
CA THR A 51 13.90 14.59 -25.78
C THR A 51 12.94 13.40 -25.67
N PRO A 52 12.66 12.69 -26.78
CA PRO A 52 11.92 11.43 -26.72
C PRO A 52 12.55 10.39 -25.79
N GLU A 53 13.88 10.38 -25.69
CA GLU A 53 14.62 9.49 -24.78
C GLU A 53 14.39 9.87 -23.32
N ASP A 54 14.35 11.16 -22.97
CA ASP A 54 14.02 11.61 -21.61
C ASP A 54 12.62 11.14 -21.20
N ILE A 55 11.64 11.27 -22.11
CA ILE A 55 10.27 10.82 -21.89
C ILE A 55 10.24 9.31 -21.63
N ASP A 56 10.89 8.50 -22.48
CA ASP A 56 10.89 7.04 -22.28
C ASP A 56 11.64 6.61 -21.03
N ASN A 57 12.77 7.22 -20.71
CA ASN A 57 13.53 6.91 -19.49
C ASN A 57 12.69 7.15 -18.23
N ILE A 58 12.04 8.31 -18.14
CA ILE A 58 11.21 8.68 -16.99
C ILE A 58 9.96 7.80 -16.90
N LEU A 59 9.28 7.54 -18.02
CA LEU A 59 8.11 6.67 -18.03
C LEU A 59 8.48 5.21 -17.76
N THR A 60 9.66 4.74 -18.21
CA THR A 60 10.17 3.40 -17.92
C THR A 60 10.48 3.23 -16.44
N TYR A 61 11.11 4.23 -15.81
CA TYR A 61 11.32 4.23 -14.37
C TYR A 61 9.99 4.09 -13.61
N ASN A 62 8.98 4.88 -13.99
CA ASN A 62 7.66 4.80 -13.39
C ASN A 62 7.01 3.42 -13.61
N ARG A 63 7.03 2.87 -14.83
CA ARG A 63 6.48 1.53 -15.11
C ARG A 63 7.17 0.45 -14.28
N LYS A 64 8.50 0.49 -14.15
CA LYS A 64 9.27 -0.49 -13.34
C LYS A 64 8.88 -0.45 -11.87
N LEU A 65 8.69 0.75 -11.31
CA LEU A 65 8.18 0.89 -9.94
C LEU A 65 6.78 0.27 -9.80
N TRP A 66 5.89 0.52 -10.75
CA TRP A 66 4.53 -0.05 -10.77
C TRP A 66 4.49 -1.57 -10.99
N MET A 67 5.49 -2.18 -11.63
CA MET A 67 5.62 -3.64 -11.71
C MET A 67 5.83 -4.27 -10.31
N LEU A 68 6.61 -3.63 -9.42
CA LEU A 68 6.80 -4.15 -8.06
C LEU A 68 5.48 -4.23 -7.27
N PHE A 69 4.61 -3.23 -7.45
CA PHE A 69 3.28 -3.23 -6.84
C PHE A 69 2.36 -4.30 -7.45
N PHE A 70 2.48 -4.53 -8.77
CA PHE A 70 1.73 -5.56 -9.48
C PHE A 70 2.10 -6.96 -8.98
N ASP A 71 3.40 -7.28 -8.92
CA ASP A 71 3.91 -8.57 -8.46
C ASP A 71 3.45 -8.83 -7.03
N THR A 72 3.62 -7.84 -6.14
CA THR A 72 3.17 -7.93 -4.74
C THR A 72 1.66 -8.18 -4.61
N ALA A 73 0.85 -7.57 -5.49
CA ALA A 73 -0.60 -7.71 -5.48
C ALA A 73 -1.07 -9.09 -5.98
N ILE A 74 -0.27 -9.79 -6.79
CA ILE A 74 -0.60 -11.12 -7.32
C ILE A 74 -0.04 -12.23 -6.43
N GLU A 75 1.18 -12.07 -5.90
CA GLU A 75 1.89 -13.09 -5.13
C GLU A 75 1.32 -13.31 -3.72
N ASN A 76 0.62 -12.33 -3.13
CA ASN A 76 0.14 -12.39 -1.74
C ASN A 76 -1.40 -12.34 -1.62
N PRO A 77 -2.13 -13.34 -2.12
CA PRO A 77 -3.59 -13.35 -2.09
C PRO A 77 -4.20 -13.52 -0.69
N ASP A 78 -3.44 -13.96 0.32
CA ASP A 78 -4.00 -14.25 1.64
C ASP A 78 -3.91 -13.07 2.63
N GLU A 79 -3.12 -12.03 2.33
CA GLU A 79 -2.83 -10.92 3.26
C GLU A 79 -3.65 -9.63 3.02
N ARG A 80 -4.28 -9.49 1.84
CA ARG A 80 -5.00 -8.27 1.44
C ARG A 80 -6.41 -8.61 0.96
N PRO A 81 -7.45 -7.81 1.28
CA PRO A 81 -8.78 -7.99 0.70
C PRO A 81 -8.74 -8.04 -0.83
N VAL A 82 -9.55 -8.91 -1.45
CA VAL A 82 -9.61 -9.10 -2.91
C VAL A 82 -9.81 -7.77 -3.64
N ASP A 83 -10.69 -6.91 -3.12
CA ASP A 83 -11.00 -5.61 -3.72
C ASP A 83 -9.78 -4.69 -3.76
N LEU A 84 -8.95 -4.69 -2.72
CA LEU A 84 -7.73 -3.89 -2.68
C LEU A 84 -6.73 -4.36 -3.74
N ARG A 85 -6.59 -5.69 -3.91
CA ARG A 85 -5.70 -6.25 -4.94
C ARG A 85 -6.18 -5.90 -6.34
N ASN A 86 -7.48 -6.04 -6.60
CA ASN A 86 -8.09 -5.68 -7.87
C ASN A 86 -7.90 -4.18 -8.19
N ASN A 87 -8.05 -3.31 -7.19
CA ASN A 87 -7.80 -1.88 -7.37
C ASN A 87 -6.34 -1.59 -7.72
N ILE A 88 -5.37 -2.25 -7.07
CA ILE A 88 -3.95 -2.10 -7.41
C ILE A 88 -3.68 -2.58 -8.84
N VAL A 89 -4.16 -3.77 -9.22
CA VAL A 89 -4.01 -4.32 -10.56
C VAL A 89 -4.60 -3.38 -11.63
N ASN A 90 -5.77 -2.82 -11.37
CA ASN A 90 -6.41 -1.85 -12.27
C ASN A 90 -5.59 -0.57 -12.43
N LEU A 91 -5.00 -0.06 -11.34
CA LEU A 91 -4.09 1.08 -11.39
C LEU A 91 -2.82 0.75 -12.19
N CYS A 92 -2.18 -0.41 -11.95
CA CYS A 92 -1.01 -0.85 -12.73
C CYS A 92 -1.33 -0.87 -14.24
N ASN A 93 -2.45 -1.49 -14.61
CA ASN A 93 -2.91 -1.56 -15.99
C ASN A 93 -3.14 -0.18 -16.60
N PHE A 94 -3.75 0.75 -15.84
CA PHE A 94 -3.93 2.14 -16.28
C PHE A 94 -2.59 2.83 -16.51
N ILE A 95 -1.65 2.73 -15.56
CA ILE A 95 -0.32 3.34 -15.65
C ILE A 95 0.44 2.83 -16.88
N PHE A 96 0.41 1.52 -17.13
CA PHE A 96 1.09 0.93 -18.29
C PHE A 96 0.48 1.42 -19.61
N LYS A 97 -0.85 1.39 -19.74
CA LYS A 97 -1.55 1.88 -20.94
C LYS A 97 -1.32 3.37 -21.17
N ARG A 98 -1.40 4.19 -20.11
CA ARG A 98 -1.14 5.63 -20.20
C ARG A 98 0.30 5.91 -20.62
N SER A 99 1.26 5.19 -20.05
CA SER A 99 2.67 5.33 -20.40
C SER A 99 2.91 5.02 -21.88
N LEU A 100 2.37 3.90 -22.39
CA LEU A 100 2.47 3.57 -23.82
C LEU A 100 1.79 4.60 -24.71
N ASN A 101 0.61 5.10 -24.30
CA ASN A 101 -0.08 6.15 -25.04
C ASN A 101 0.72 7.45 -25.13
N ILE A 102 1.49 7.82 -24.09
CA ILE A 102 2.38 8.98 -24.14
C ILE A 102 3.56 8.73 -25.08
N LEU A 103 4.12 7.52 -25.09
CA LEU A 103 5.23 7.19 -26.00
C LEU A 103 4.79 7.19 -27.47
N SER A 104 3.57 6.71 -27.77
CA SER A 104 3.04 6.69 -29.13
C SER A 104 2.52 8.05 -29.59
N GLU A 105 1.95 8.83 -28.68
CA GLU A 105 1.39 10.15 -28.97
C GLU A 105 1.76 11.11 -27.81
N PRO A 106 2.97 11.68 -27.84
CA PRO A 106 3.48 12.53 -26.76
C PRO A 106 2.60 13.77 -26.55
N SER A 107 2.16 13.98 -25.31
CA SER A 107 1.47 15.20 -24.88
C SER A 107 1.74 15.43 -23.39
N LYS A 108 2.05 16.67 -23.06
CA LYS A 108 2.35 17.13 -21.70
C LYS A 108 1.22 16.84 -20.73
N GLU A 109 -0.02 17.08 -21.17
CA GLU A 109 -1.25 17.00 -20.36
C GLU A 109 -1.47 15.57 -19.83
N LYS A 110 -1.03 14.56 -20.60
CA LYS A 110 -1.15 13.14 -20.25
C LYS A 110 -0.27 12.75 -19.05
N LEU A 111 0.74 13.55 -18.69
CA LEU A 111 1.62 13.30 -17.55
C LEU A 111 0.94 13.61 -16.21
N SER A 112 0.03 14.59 -16.16
CA SER A 112 -0.58 15.09 -14.92
C SER A 112 -1.23 13.98 -14.10
N VAL A 113 -1.96 13.08 -14.77
CA VAL A 113 -2.63 11.96 -14.09
C VAL A 113 -1.64 10.96 -13.48
N LEU A 114 -0.45 10.79 -14.07
CA LEU A 114 0.59 9.91 -13.51
C LEU A 114 1.20 10.54 -12.25
N ILE A 115 1.41 11.86 -12.26
CA ILE A 115 1.90 12.62 -11.10
C ILE A 115 0.91 12.48 -9.94
N ASP A 116 -0.37 12.72 -10.21
CA ASP A 116 -1.42 12.71 -9.19
C ASP A 116 -1.59 11.33 -8.55
N ILE A 117 -1.65 10.28 -9.37
CA ILE A 117 -1.77 8.90 -8.86
C ILE A 117 -0.57 8.57 -7.97
N ASN A 118 0.66 8.86 -8.41
CA ASN A 118 1.85 8.58 -7.61
C ASN A 118 1.83 9.32 -6.26
N ARG A 119 1.44 10.60 -6.24
CA ARG A 119 1.33 11.39 -5.00
C ARG A 119 0.25 10.86 -4.06
N GLN A 120 -0.94 10.52 -4.59
CA GLN A 120 -2.05 10.03 -3.79
C GLN A 120 -1.76 8.66 -3.18
N VAL A 121 -1.19 7.74 -3.97
CA VAL A 121 -0.82 6.41 -3.47
C VAL A 121 0.32 6.52 -2.46
N ALA A 122 1.32 7.36 -2.70
CA ALA A 122 2.37 7.62 -1.72
C ALA A 122 1.81 8.15 -0.40
N ALA A 123 0.91 9.14 -0.45
CA ALA A 123 0.26 9.68 0.74
C ALA A 123 -0.49 8.58 1.52
N GLY A 124 -1.21 7.69 0.83
CA GLY A 124 -1.89 6.56 1.45
C GLY A 124 -0.94 5.54 2.10
N LEU A 125 0.20 5.26 1.47
CA LEU A 125 1.22 4.33 2.00
C LEU A 125 1.98 4.91 3.20
N MET A 126 2.23 6.23 3.19
CA MET A 126 2.95 6.95 4.24
C MET A 126 2.05 7.31 5.43
N GLN A 127 0.73 7.24 5.29
CA GLN A 127 -0.18 7.31 6.43
C GLN A 127 0.08 6.11 7.35
N LYS A 128 0.59 6.40 8.55
CA LYS A 128 0.74 5.41 9.61
C LYS A 128 -0.64 4.83 9.88
N GLN A 129 -0.86 3.55 9.60
CA GLN A 129 -2.08 2.87 10.04
C GLN A 129 -2.13 3.01 11.56
N ALA A 130 -3.04 3.86 12.06
CA ALA A 130 -3.46 3.79 13.45
C ALA A 130 -3.98 2.36 13.64
N GLY A 131 -3.28 1.57 14.45
CA GLY A 131 -3.64 0.18 14.68
C GLY A 131 -5.09 0.06 15.14
N GLY A 132 -5.79 -0.94 14.60
CA GLY A 132 -7.02 -1.46 15.17
C GLY A 132 -8.29 -1.14 14.38
N LEU A 133 -8.72 -2.08 13.54
CA LEU A 133 -10.12 -2.46 13.58
C LEU A 133 -10.27 -3.43 14.77
N PRO A 134 -10.84 -3.03 15.92
CA PRO A 134 -11.55 -4.00 16.72
C PRO A 134 -12.72 -4.47 15.86
N SER A 135 -12.62 -5.67 15.31
CA SER A 135 -13.78 -6.32 14.71
C SER A 135 -14.79 -6.53 15.83
N ALA A 136 -15.82 -5.70 15.85
CA ALA A 136 -16.93 -5.81 16.76
C ALA A 136 -17.67 -7.12 16.48
N HIS A 137 -17.27 -8.19 17.17
CA HIS A 137 -18.17 -9.30 17.45
C HIS A 137 -18.80 -9.03 18.82
N GLY A 138 -19.79 -8.14 18.82
CA GLY A 138 -20.82 -8.15 19.85
C GLY A 138 -21.63 -9.42 19.67
N LYS A 139 -21.37 -10.42 20.50
CA LYS A 139 -22.34 -11.45 20.85
C LYS A 139 -22.40 -11.54 22.36
N ASP A 140 -23.43 -10.87 22.87
CA ASP A 140 -24.26 -11.26 24.00
C ASP A 140 -23.91 -12.61 24.63
N GLU A 141 -23.30 -12.56 25.82
CA GLU A 141 -23.47 -13.59 26.84
C GLU A 141 -23.87 -12.89 28.14
N SER A 142 -25.14 -12.47 28.16
CA SER A 142 -25.90 -12.25 29.39
C SER A 142 -25.92 -13.54 30.23
N LYS A 143 -24.95 -13.64 31.14
CA LYS A 143 -24.87 -14.65 32.20
C LYS A 143 -26.14 -14.57 33.10
N PRO A 144 -26.96 -15.62 33.25
CA PRO A 144 -27.98 -15.60 34.29
C PRO A 144 -27.30 -15.89 35.63
N LYS A 145 -27.29 -14.89 36.52
CA LYS A 145 -27.08 -15.11 37.96
C LYS A 145 -28.39 -15.67 38.54
N SER A 146 -28.48 -16.98 38.75
CA SER A 146 -29.47 -17.54 39.67
C SER A 146 -28.84 -17.65 41.06
N GLY A 147 -29.12 -16.66 41.90
CA GLY A 147 -28.90 -16.74 43.33
C GLY A 147 -30.17 -16.31 44.03
N THR A 148 -30.89 -17.24 44.65
CA THR A 148 -31.72 -16.96 45.84
C THR A 148 -31.75 -18.22 46.70
N THR A 149 -31.09 -18.11 47.83
CA THR A 149 -31.17 -18.96 49.01
C THR A 149 -32.36 -18.54 49.88
N THR A 150 -32.78 -19.42 50.80
CA THR A 150 -33.65 -19.20 52.00
C THR A 150 -35.07 -19.76 51.83
N SER A 151 -35.35 -20.99 52.29
CA SER A 151 -35.70 -21.42 53.67
C SER A 151 -37.13 -21.07 54.10
N ALA A 152 -37.97 -22.10 54.21
CA ALA A 152 -38.82 -22.46 55.35
C ALA A 152 -39.39 -23.87 55.11
#